data_AF-A0A7J5XL63-F1
#
_entry.id   AF-A0A7J5XL63-F1
#
_cell.length_a   1.000
_cell.length_b   1.000
_cell.length_c   1.000
_cell.angle_alpha   90.00
_cell.angle_beta   90.00
_cell.angle_gamma   90.00
#
_symmetry.space_group_name_H-M   'P 1'
#
loop_
_entity.id
_entity.type
_entity.pdbx_description
1 polymer ?
#
loop_
_entity_poly.entity_id
_entity_poly.type
_entity_poly.pdbx_seq_one_letter_code
_entity_poly.pdbx_strand_id
1 'polypeptide(L)'
;MDVKMGHTLLSLLGFSVNAVLTIEPNWTAFFSGESVTFKCDITGGKDSSWYYSILQDGGAFLPYHKHEKYKLHSLTPGYSGAYQCFFHQKNSTKESNKIYLTVSERPQPVLTVSPSWPSPGASVTLNCRVDHPSAGWSFYWYKAVPQKSDYSYSFELLPGSENGTEQDLFIIDGQTHTAGYLCRAARGDPVFYSWHSKPKFVWSGDINSAASLTVSPDSVQHFTKTPVSLSCEGNSTEWRVRMFSKPDYLYHCSILGTMIGSTCTITSYRFSGVFWCESETGQFSNAVNITMECEF
;
A
#
# COMPACT_ATOMS: atom_id res chain seq x y z
N MET A 1 43.01 -22.35 -74.25
CA MET A 1 41.89 -22.76 -73.38
C MET A 1 42.44 -23.80 -72.43
N ASP A 2 42.62 -23.47 -71.16
CA ASP A 2 41.98 -24.22 -70.07
C ASP A 2 42.23 -23.49 -68.74
N VAL A 3 41.12 -23.26 -68.04
CA VAL A 3 40.99 -22.54 -66.78
C VAL A 3 41.06 -23.56 -65.66
N LYS A 4 41.82 -23.28 -64.59
CA LYS A 4 41.59 -23.91 -63.28
C LYS A 4 41.39 -22.86 -62.20
N MET A 5 40.12 -22.71 -61.83
CA MET A 5 39.62 -22.10 -60.60
C MET A 5 40.08 -22.88 -59.37
N GLY A 6 40.31 -22.15 -58.27
CA GLY A 6 40.60 -22.69 -56.94
C GLY A 6 40.04 -21.78 -55.86
N HIS A 7 38.70 -21.79 -55.75
CA HIS A 7 37.81 -21.40 -54.65
C HIS A 7 38.31 -20.44 -53.56
N THR A 8 37.85 -19.20 -53.65
CA THR A 8 37.62 -18.30 -52.52
C THR A 8 36.59 -18.93 -51.57
N LEU A 9 37.02 -19.28 -50.35
CA LEU A 9 36.13 -19.73 -49.29
C LEU A 9 35.34 -18.50 -48.77
N LEU A 10 34.15 -18.23 -49.34
CA LEU A 10 33.20 -17.33 -48.70
C LEU A 10 32.71 -18.02 -47.42
N SER A 11 33.22 -17.57 -46.27
CA SER A 11 32.61 -17.88 -44.99
C SER A 11 31.19 -17.31 -44.97
N LEU A 12 30.19 -18.15 -45.22
CA LEU A 12 28.81 -17.88 -44.82
C LEU A 12 28.80 -17.87 -43.29
N LEU A 13 29.11 -16.71 -42.69
CA LEU A 13 28.60 -16.39 -41.37
C LEU A 13 27.08 -16.35 -41.54
N GLY A 14 26.45 -17.50 -41.33
CA GLY A 14 25.01 -17.58 -41.26
C GLY A 14 24.57 -16.61 -40.17
N PHE A 15 23.96 -15.50 -40.57
CA PHE A 15 23.33 -14.59 -39.63
C PHE A 15 22.22 -15.36 -38.92
N SER A 16 22.51 -15.90 -37.73
CA SER A 16 21.52 -16.53 -36.88
C SER A 16 20.56 -15.44 -36.40
N VAL A 17 19.32 -15.53 -36.84
CA VAL A 17 18.24 -14.63 -36.40
C VAL A 17 17.76 -15.10 -35.03
N ASN A 18 17.96 -14.27 -34.01
CA ASN A 18 17.50 -14.53 -32.64
C ASN A 18 16.32 -13.61 -32.30
N ALA A 19 15.22 -14.21 -31.85
CA ALA A 19 13.94 -13.58 -31.54
C ALA A 19 13.66 -13.71 -30.03
N VAL A 20 13.45 -12.57 -29.34
CA VAL A 20 13.33 -12.53 -27.88
C VAL A 20 12.17 -11.63 -27.49
N LEU A 21 11.37 -12.08 -26.52
CA LEU A 21 10.36 -11.27 -25.86
C LEU A 21 10.89 -10.83 -24.49
N THR A 22 10.91 -9.52 -24.28
CA THR A 22 11.23 -8.88 -23.00
C THR A 22 10.11 -7.95 -22.57
N ILE A 23 10.12 -7.54 -21.30
CA ILE A 23 9.16 -6.58 -20.75
C ILE A 23 9.83 -5.44 -20.01
N GLU A 24 9.21 -4.27 -20.10
CA GLU A 24 9.60 -3.06 -19.40
C GLU A 24 8.40 -2.60 -18.52
N PRO A 25 8.55 -2.52 -17.18
CA PRO A 25 9.73 -2.92 -16.39
C PRO A 25 9.92 -4.45 -16.34
N ASN A 26 11.14 -4.90 -16.04
CA ASN A 26 11.49 -6.32 -15.98
C ASN A 26 11.03 -6.98 -14.67
N TRP A 27 9.72 -6.97 -14.42
CA TRP A 27 9.07 -7.56 -13.24
C TRP A 27 8.26 -8.79 -13.65
N THR A 28 8.15 -9.79 -12.78
CA THR A 28 7.26 -10.94 -13.01
C THR A 28 5.89 -10.78 -12.33
N ALA A 29 5.78 -9.84 -11.39
CA ALA A 29 4.59 -9.56 -10.61
C ALA A 29 4.14 -8.10 -10.77
N PHE A 30 2.90 -7.94 -11.19
CA PHE A 30 2.19 -6.68 -11.40
C PHE A 30 0.92 -6.62 -10.57
N PHE A 31 0.36 -5.42 -10.45
CA PHE A 31 -0.88 -5.15 -9.75
C PHE A 31 -1.92 -4.47 -10.65
N SER A 32 -3.19 -4.65 -10.30
CA SER A 32 -4.32 -4.02 -10.99
C SER A 32 -4.12 -2.51 -11.14
N GLY A 33 -4.13 -2.03 -12.38
CA GLY A 33 -3.92 -0.62 -12.76
C GLY A 33 -2.49 -0.27 -13.19
N GLU A 34 -1.51 -1.14 -12.99
CA GLU A 34 -0.15 -0.95 -13.54
C GLU A 34 -0.13 -1.09 -15.07
N SER A 35 1.01 -0.77 -15.67
CA SER A 35 1.25 -0.95 -17.10
C SER A 35 2.52 -1.75 -17.35
N VAL A 36 2.52 -2.56 -18.40
CA VAL A 36 3.69 -3.30 -18.85
C VAL A 36 3.90 -3.09 -20.34
N THR A 37 5.14 -2.94 -20.77
CA THR A 37 5.49 -2.84 -22.19
C THR A 37 6.13 -4.12 -22.64
N PHE A 38 5.48 -4.83 -23.57
CA PHE A 38 6.07 -5.96 -24.26
C PHE A 38 6.98 -5.45 -25.37
N LYS A 39 8.18 -6.04 -25.47
CA LYS A 39 9.16 -5.74 -26.50
C LYS A 39 9.60 -7.02 -27.19
N CYS A 40 9.17 -7.18 -28.44
CA CYS A 40 9.53 -8.28 -29.31
C CYS A 40 10.78 -7.90 -30.13
N ASP A 41 11.96 -8.22 -29.63
CA ASP A 41 13.24 -7.90 -30.28
C ASP A 41 13.68 -9.00 -31.25
N ILE A 42 14.12 -8.61 -32.44
CA ILE A 42 14.74 -9.52 -33.42
C ILE A 42 16.13 -8.99 -33.82
N THR A 43 17.15 -9.81 -33.59
CA THR A 43 18.54 -9.49 -33.96
C THR A 43 18.92 -10.19 -35.26
N GLY A 44 19.69 -9.52 -36.13
CA GLY A 44 20.02 -10.00 -37.47
C GLY A 44 18.91 -9.82 -38.53
N GLY A 45 17.77 -9.21 -38.16
CA GLY A 45 16.60 -9.02 -39.04
C GLY A 45 16.10 -7.57 -39.20
N LYS A 46 16.88 -6.56 -38.76
CA LYS A 46 16.45 -5.15 -38.68
C LYS A 46 16.15 -4.47 -40.03
N ASP A 47 16.65 -5.01 -41.14
CA ASP A 47 16.37 -4.50 -42.50
C ASP A 47 15.12 -5.13 -43.16
N SER A 48 14.35 -5.93 -42.42
CA SER A 48 13.19 -6.65 -42.94
C SER A 48 11.87 -6.17 -42.33
N SER A 49 10.82 -6.03 -43.15
CA SER A 49 9.48 -5.65 -42.70
C SER A 49 8.77 -6.82 -41.98
N TRP A 50 9.07 -7.03 -40.71
CA TRP A 50 8.40 -8.04 -39.87
C TRP A 50 7.05 -7.52 -39.36
N TYR A 51 6.09 -8.44 -39.25
CA TYR A 51 4.86 -8.24 -38.49
C TYR A 51 4.94 -9.06 -37.20
N TYR A 52 4.45 -8.50 -36.11
CA TYR A 52 4.53 -9.10 -34.78
C TYR A 52 3.13 -9.52 -34.33
N SER A 53 3.02 -10.60 -33.57
CA SER A 53 1.82 -10.93 -32.81
C SER A 53 2.20 -11.48 -31.45
N ILE A 54 1.35 -11.26 -30.46
CA ILE A 54 1.57 -11.78 -29.11
C ILE A 54 0.44 -12.75 -28.79
N LEU A 55 0.79 -13.92 -28.27
CA LEU A 55 -0.15 -14.88 -27.70
C LEU A 55 -0.08 -14.83 -26.17
N GLN A 56 -1.22 -14.98 -25.51
CA GLN A 56 -1.35 -15.21 -24.07
C GLN A 56 -1.94 -16.61 -23.87
N ASP A 57 -1.21 -17.49 -23.18
CA ASP A 57 -1.59 -18.89 -22.94
C ASP A 57 -1.96 -19.64 -24.23
N GLY A 58 -1.28 -19.30 -25.33
CA GLY A 58 -1.53 -19.86 -26.66
C GLY A 58 -2.74 -19.26 -27.39
N GLY A 59 -3.56 -18.45 -26.72
CA GLY A 59 -4.64 -17.68 -27.32
C GLY A 59 -4.15 -16.36 -27.93
N ALA A 60 -4.84 -15.88 -28.97
CA ALA A 60 -4.53 -14.60 -29.60
C ALA A 60 -4.76 -13.44 -28.61
N PHE A 61 -3.68 -12.74 -28.24
CA PHE A 61 -3.74 -11.58 -27.34
C PHE A 61 -3.67 -10.27 -28.13
N LEU A 62 -2.59 -10.08 -28.89
CA LEU A 62 -2.42 -8.94 -29.77
C LEU A 62 -2.19 -9.42 -31.21
N PRO A 63 -3.19 -9.27 -32.10
CA PRO A 63 -3.06 -9.67 -33.49
C PRO A 63 -2.07 -8.77 -34.25
N TYR A 64 -1.59 -9.27 -35.40
CA TYR A 64 -0.62 -8.66 -36.31
C TYR A 64 -0.45 -7.13 -36.20
N HIS A 65 0.72 -6.67 -35.75
CA HIS A 65 1.10 -5.26 -35.65
C HIS A 65 2.51 -5.03 -36.20
N LYS A 66 2.85 -3.78 -36.53
CA LYS A 66 4.15 -3.41 -37.12
C LYS A 66 5.18 -2.91 -36.11
N HIS A 67 4.75 -2.60 -34.90
CA HIS A 67 5.62 -2.04 -33.86
C HIS A 67 6.25 -3.18 -33.05
N GLU A 68 7.54 -3.09 -32.76
CA GLU A 68 8.22 -4.08 -31.91
C GLU A 68 7.83 -3.94 -30.42
N LYS A 69 7.30 -2.79 -30.02
CA LYS A 69 6.85 -2.49 -28.67
C LYS A 69 5.33 -2.33 -28.61
N TYR A 70 4.75 -2.90 -27.55
CA TYR A 70 3.35 -2.70 -27.20
C TYR A 70 3.20 -2.44 -25.71
N LYS A 71 2.69 -1.26 -25.34
CA LYS A 71 2.39 -0.90 -23.94
C LYS A 71 0.95 -1.26 -23.62
N LEU A 72 0.78 -2.20 -22.70
CA LEU A 72 -0.50 -2.56 -22.11
C LEU A 72 -0.72 -1.70 -20.86
N HIS A 73 -1.79 -0.93 -20.87
CA HIS A 73 -2.19 -0.06 -19.76
C HIS A 73 -3.26 -0.71 -18.91
N SER A 74 -3.37 -0.28 -17.65
CA SER A 74 -4.47 -0.63 -16.75
C SER A 74 -4.68 -2.14 -16.63
N LEU A 75 -3.63 -2.83 -16.17
CA LEU A 75 -3.66 -4.27 -15.95
C LEU A 75 -4.82 -4.70 -15.03
N THR A 76 -5.35 -5.89 -15.24
CA THR A 76 -6.33 -6.58 -14.40
C THR A 76 -5.86 -8.02 -14.20
N PRO A 77 -6.38 -8.76 -13.18
CA PRO A 77 -5.91 -10.12 -12.90
C PRO A 77 -6.01 -11.09 -14.09
N GLY A 78 -6.92 -10.84 -15.04
CA GLY A 78 -7.09 -11.63 -16.26
C GLY A 78 -5.94 -11.55 -17.26
N TYR A 79 -5.02 -10.58 -17.12
CA TYR A 79 -3.77 -10.54 -17.89
C TYR A 79 -2.64 -11.38 -17.27
N SER A 80 -2.93 -12.16 -16.23
CA SER A 80 -1.99 -13.17 -15.77
C SER A 80 -1.88 -14.30 -16.81
N GLY A 81 -0.67 -14.77 -17.09
CA GLY A 81 -0.48 -15.83 -18.09
C GLY A 81 0.90 -15.86 -18.71
N ALA A 82 1.11 -16.84 -19.58
CA ALA A 82 2.32 -17.00 -20.38
C ALA A 82 2.21 -16.25 -21.71
N TYR A 83 3.12 -15.31 -21.94
CA TYR A 83 3.18 -14.51 -23.16
C TYR A 83 4.30 -14.98 -24.09
N GLN A 84 4.05 -14.96 -25.40
CA GLN A 84 5.04 -15.29 -26.44
C GLN A 84 4.82 -14.41 -27.67
N CYS A 85 5.89 -13.77 -28.17
CA CYS A 85 5.88 -13.07 -29.45
C CYS A 85 6.15 -14.02 -30.61
N PHE A 86 5.46 -13.77 -31.72
CA PHE A 86 5.68 -14.39 -33.02
C PHE A 86 6.02 -13.30 -34.04
N PHE A 87 6.98 -13.60 -34.90
CA PHE A 87 7.53 -12.71 -35.93
C PHE A 87 7.21 -13.31 -37.29
N HIS A 88 6.46 -12.57 -38.10
CA HIS A 88 5.92 -13.02 -39.37
C HIS A 88 6.55 -12.27 -40.54
N GLN A 89 7.00 -13.04 -41.52
CA GLN A 89 7.41 -12.59 -42.84
C GLN A 89 6.72 -13.49 -43.87
N LYS A 90 6.65 -13.04 -45.15
CA LYS A 90 5.93 -13.73 -46.23
C LYS A 90 6.08 -15.26 -46.24
N ASN A 91 7.27 -15.77 -45.98
CA ASN A 91 7.59 -17.21 -46.02
C ASN A 91 8.24 -17.75 -44.72
N SER A 92 8.23 -16.99 -43.62
CA SER A 92 8.91 -17.39 -42.39
C SER A 92 8.19 -16.89 -41.16
N THR A 93 8.06 -17.77 -40.18
CA THR A 93 7.61 -17.43 -38.83
C THR A 93 8.71 -17.81 -37.84
N LYS A 94 9.00 -16.91 -36.90
CA LYS A 94 9.91 -17.15 -35.77
C LYS A 94 9.18 -16.92 -34.46
N GLU A 95 9.57 -17.66 -33.44
CA GLU A 95 8.99 -17.58 -32.11
C GLU A 95 10.05 -17.08 -31.12
N SER A 96 9.60 -16.35 -30.11
CA SER A 96 10.43 -15.94 -28.97
C SER A 96 10.33 -16.93 -27.81
N ASN A 97 11.13 -16.68 -26.76
CA ASN A 97 10.92 -17.24 -25.43
C ASN A 97 9.53 -16.91 -24.88
N LYS A 98 9.09 -17.72 -23.91
CA LYS A 98 7.89 -17.44 -23.12
C LYS A 98 8.26 -16.68 -21.85
N ILE A 99 7.45 -15.71 -21.46
CA ILE A 99 7.52 -15.05 -20.17
C ILE A 99 6.20 -15.23 -19.43
N TYR A 100 6.23 -15.32 -18.10
CA TYR A 100 5.02 -15.46 -17.29
C TYR A 100 4.80 -14.21 -16.45
N LEU A 101 3.61 -13.64 -16.53
CA LEU A 101 3.20 -12.49 -15.73
C LEU A 101 2.14 -12.92 -14.72
N THR A 102 2.27 -12.44 -13.49
CA THR A 102 1.21 -12.53 -12.47
C THR A 102 0.67 -11.14 -12.21
N VAL A 103 -0.64 -10.96 -12.33
CA VAL A 103 -1.33 -9.70 -12.00
C VAL A 103 -2.23 -9.93 -10.79
N SER A 104 -1.92 -9.28 -9.69
CA SER A 104 -2.68 -9.34 -8.43
C SER A 104 -3.53 -8.09 -8.23
N GLU A 105 -4.46 -8.12 -7.27
CA GLU A 105 -5.19 -6.92 -6.89
C GLU A 105 -4.30 -5.85 -6.27
N ARG A 106 -4.73 -4.58 -6.34
CA ARG A 106 -3.96 -3.46 -5.77
C ARG A 106 -3.70 -3.69 -4.28
N PRO A 107 -2.42 -3.67 -3.83
CA PRO A 107 -2.08 -4.06 -2.46
C PRO A 107 -2.51 -2.99 -1.46
N GLN A 108 -2.85 -3.43 -0.25
CA GLN A 108 -3.02 -2.58 0.92
C GLN A 108 -1.88 -2.86 1.92
N PRO A 109 -0.99 -1.89 2.20
CA PRO A 109 0.09 -2.05 3.16
C PRO A 109 -0.43 -2.27 4.58
N VAL A 110 0.38 -2.96 5.39
CA VAL A 110 0.14 -3.19 6.81
C VAL A 110 1.14 -2.37 7.62
N LEU A 111 0.63 -1.32 8.26
CA LEU A 111 1.41 -0.51 9.19
C LEU A 111 1.49 -1.18 10.57
N THR A 112 2.67 -1.12 11.16
CA THR A 112 2.93 -1.45 12.57
C THR A 112 3.70 -0.32 13.23
N VAL A 113 3.50 -0.16 14.54
CA VAL A 113 4.12 0.91 15.33
C VAL A 113 4.72 0.33 16.60
N SER A 114 5.90 0.78 16.98
CA SER A 114 6.58 0.31 18.19
C SER A 114 7.46 1.41 18.81
N PRO A 115 7.29 1.71 20.11
CA PRO A 115 6.22 1.24 21.00
C PRO A 115 4.89 1.95 20.70
N SER A 116 3.76 1.33 21.07
CA SER A 116 2.43 1.97 20.99
C SER A 116 2.13 2.90 22.17
N TRP A 117 2.85 2.75 23.29
CA TRP A 117 2.80 3.61 24.48
C TRP A 117 4.23 4.06 24.85
N PRO A 118 4.83 4.97 24.09
CA PRO A 118 6.15 5.53 24.41
C PRO A 118 6.10 6.37 25.69
N SER A 119 7.25 6.47 26.37
CA SER A 119 7.45 7.54 27.34
C SER A 119 7.45 8.91 26.62
N PRO A 120 7.04 9.99 27.28
CA PRO A 120 6.99 11.32 26.66
C PRO A 120 8.36 11.73 26.10
N GLY A 121 8.39 12.14 24.84
CA GLY A 121 9.60 12.53 24.12
C GLY A 121 10.43 11.35 23.55
N ALA A 122 10.05 10.10 23.83
CA ALA A 122 10.73 8.94 23.25
C ALA A 122 10.43 8.80 21.75
N SER A 123 11.35 8.14 21.05
CA SER A 123 11.21 7.87 19.62
C SER A 123 10.29 6.68 19.37
N VAL A 124 9.57 6.72 18.25
CA VAL A 124 8.67 5.66 17.81
C VAL A 124 9.04 5.23 16.41
N THR A 125 9.08 3.92 16.19
CA THR A 125 9.34 3.34 14.88
C THR A 125 8.02 2.93 14.22
N LEU A 126 7.78 3.47 13.04
CA LEU A 126 6.75 3.01 12.11
C LEU A 126 7.36 2.00 11.14
N ASN A 127 6.67 0.90 10.87
CA ASN A 127 7.08 -0.11 9.90
C ASN A 127 5.94 -0.47 8.95
N CYS A 128 6.16 -0.33 7.64
CA CYS A 128 5.16 -0.50 6.60
C CYS A 128 5.45 -1.75 5.76
N ARG A 129 4.64 -2.80 5.94
CA ARG A 129 4.79 -4.04 5.18
C ARG A 129 3.88 -4.08 3.97
N VAL A 130 4.44 -4.47 2.83
CA VAL A 130 3.72 -4.68 1.57
C VAL A 130 4.09 -6.05 1.02
N ASP A 131 3.10 -6.74 0.46
CA ASP A 131 3.35 -8.00 -0.21
C ASP A 131 4.34 -7.82 -1.37
N HIS A 132 5.26 -8.76 -1.52
CA HIS A 132 6.39 -8.67 -2.47
C HIS A 132 7.32 -7.47 -2.19
N PRO A 133 8.06 -7.47 -1.07
CA PRO A 133 8.94 -6.35 -0.69
C PRO A 133 10.07 -6.08 -1.69
N SER A 134 10.47 -7.07 -2.48
CA SER A 134 11.50 -6.95 -3.52
C SER A 134 11.05 -6.22 -4.80
N ALA A 135 9.85 -5.66 -4.80
CA ALA A 135 9.21 -4.99 -5.94
C ALA A 135 9.74 -3.58 -6.25
N GLY A 136 10.70 -3.07 -5.47
CA GLY A 136 11.23 -1.70 -5.62
C GLY A 136 10.23 -0.63 -5.16
N TRP A 137 9.67 -0.81 -3.95
CA TRP A 137 8.72 0.13 -3.37
C TRP A 137 9.44 1.34 -2.75
N SER A 138 8.85 2.52 -2.96
CA SER A 138 9.09 3.71 -2.15
C SER A 138 7.91 3.92 -1.19
N PHE A 139 8.21 4.10 0.09
CA PHE A 139 7.24 4.25 1.16
C PHE A 139 7.02 5.72 1.51
N TYR A 140 5.75 6.05 1.72
CA TYR A 140 5.25 7.37 2.09
C TYR A 140 4.50 7.27 3.42
N TRP A 141 4.73 8.23 4.29
CA TRP A 141 4.28 8.23 5.66
C TRP A 141 3.38 9.43 5.91
N TYR A 142 2.26 9.17 6.58
CA TYR A 142 1.22 10.15 6.79
C TYR A 142 0.80 10.20 8.24
N LYS A 143 0.42 11.40 8.69
CA LYS A 143 -0.32 11.61 9.92
C LYS A 143 -1.83 11.59 9.64
N ALA A 144 -2.57 10.91 10.49
CA ALA A 144 -4.03 10.93 10.49
C ALA A 144 -4.54 12.20 11.18
N VAL A 145 -5.43 12.92 10.50
CA VAL A 145 -6.08 14.12 11.03
C VAL A 145 -7.58 13.86 11.14
N PRO A 146 -8.16 13.90 12.36
CA PRO A 146 -9.60 13.76 12.56
C PRO A 146 -10.38 14.76 11.72
N GLN A 147 -11.36 14.28 10.96
CA GLN A 147 -12.31 15.15 10.24
C GLN A 147 -13.66 15.20 10.95
N LYS A 148 -14.49 16.17 10.56
CA LYS A 148 -15.88 16.31 11.01
C LYS A 148 -16.74 15.07 10.72
N SER A 149 -16.40 14.32 9.65
CA SER A 149 -17.04 13.04 9.36
C SER A 149 -16.61 11.97 10.36
N ASP A 150 -17.56 11.16 10.82
CA ASP A 150 -17.31 10.09 11.78
C ASP A 150 -16.44 8.95 11.21
N TYR A 151 -16.42 8.75 9.90
CA TYR A 151 -15.81 7.57 9.31
C TYR A 151 -14.49 7.83 8.58
N SER A 152 -14.00 9.07 8.56
CA SER A 152 -12.79 9.43 7.81
C SER A 152 -11.77 10.24 8.59
N TYR A 153 -10.51 10.00 8.25
CA TYR A 153 -9.38 10.85 8.59
C TYR A 153 -8.87 11.48 7.29
N SER A 154 -8.42 12.73 7.35
CA SER A 154 -7.49 13.27 6.34
C SER A 154 -6.10 12.72 6.60
N PHE A 155 -5.29 12.70 5.55
CA PHE A 155 -3.91 12.25 5.62
C PHE A 155 -2.99 13.41 5.23
N GLU A 156 -2.10 13.79 6.13
CA GLU A 156 -1.07 14.80 5.90
C GLU A 156 0.28 14.11 5.80
N LEU A 157 1.08 14.44 4.79
CA LEU A 157 2.43 13.89 4.65
C LEU A 157 3.29 14.29 5.85
N LEU A 158 4.04 13.33 6.39
CA LEU A 158 5.04 13.63 7.41
C LEU A 158 6.21 14.40 6.78
N PRO A 159 6.81 15.36 7.50
CA PRO A 159 8.02 16.06 7.04
C PRO A 159 9.12 15.06 6.69
N GLY A 160 9.74 15.22 5.52
CA GLY A 160 10.78 14.32 5.03
C GLY A 160 10.28 13.08 4.29
N SER A 161 8.96 12.94 4.11
CA SER A 161 8.35 11.85 3.34
C SER A 161 7.94 12.25 1.91
N GLU A 162 8.27 13.45 1.44
CA GLU A 162 7.74 14.03 0.19
C GLU A 162 8.17 13.23 -1.05
N ASN A 163 9.39 12.70 -1.03
CA ASN A 163 9.95 11.92 -2.14
C ASN A 163 9.79 10.40 -1.97
N GLY A 164 9.28 9.96 -0.83
CA GLY A 164 9.26 8.55 -0.43
C GLY A 164 10.65 7.97 -0.13
N THR A 165 10.69 6.85 0.61
CA THR A 165 11.94 6.18 1.01
C THR A 165 11.92 4.71 0.60
N GLU A 166 13.05 4.14 0.19
CA GLU A 166 13.14 2.69 -0.02
C GLU A 166 13.07 1.92 1.30
N GLN A 167 13.41 2.58 2.42
CA GLN A 167 13.25 2.03 3.75
C GLN A 167 11.76 1.90 4.08
N ASP A 168 11.37 0.70 4.51
CA ASP A 168 10.06 0.36 5.05
C ASP A 168 9.89 0.80 6.52
N LEU A 169 10.84 1.58 7.04
CA LEU A 169 10.88 2.11 8.41
C LEU A 169 10.93 3.64 8.43
N PHE A 170 10.23 4.23 9.39
CA PHE A 170 10.28 5.67 9.68
C PHE A 170 10.32 5.92 11.18
N ILE A 171 11.26 6.74 11.63
CA ILE A 171 11.45 7.06 13.04
C ILE A 171 10.87 8.45 13.31
N ILE A 172 10.00 8.53 14.33
CA ILE A 172 9.43 9.77 14.82
C ILE A 172 10.07 10.06 16.17
N ASP A 173 10.83 11.15 16.26
CA ASP A 173 11.46 11.60 17.49
C ASP A 173 10.56 12.57 18.27
N GLY A 174 10.69 12.58 19.60
CA GLY A 174 10.03 13.58 20.44
C GLY A 174 8.51 13.41 20.55
N GLN A 175 7.99 12.19 20.41
CA GLN A 175 6.55 11.97 20.47
C GLN A 175 6.01 12.25 21.88
N THR A 176 5.07 13.19 21.97
CA THR A 176 4.52 13.68 23.26
C THR A 176 3.00 13.55 23.35
N HIS A 177 2.32 13.40 22.22
CA HIS A 177 0.86 13.41 22.13
C HIS A 177 0.33 12.12 21.48
N THR A 178 -0.95 11.84 21.65
CA THR A 178 -1.61 10.82 20.84
C THR A 178 -1.59 11.22 19.37
N ALA A 179 -1.22 10.30 18.49
CA ALA A 179 -1.25 10.53 17.05
C ALA A 179 -1.54 9.23 16.28
N GLY A 180 -2.33 9.36 15.21
CA GLY A 180 -2.53 8.30 14.23
C GLY A 180 -1.59 8.45 13.04
N TYR A 181 -1.15 7.33 12.48
CA TYR A 181 -0.25 7.25 11.33
C TYR A 181 -0.75 6.26 10.30
N LEU A 182 -0.38 6.48 9.05
CA LEU A 182 -0.65 5.60 7.91
C LEU A 182 0.60 5.51 7.03
N CYS A 183 0.70 4.45 6.25
CA CYS A 183 1.70 4.34 5.20
C CYS A 183 1.07 3.99 3.85
N ARG A 184 1.79 4.33 2.78
CA ARG A 184 1.48 4.00 1.39
C ARG A 184 2.76 3.65 0.66
N ALA A 185 2.71 2.72 -0.28
CA ALA A 185 3.85 2.39 -1.13
C ALA A 185 3.59 2.82 -2.58
N ALA A 186 4.66 3.16 -3.30
CA ALA A 186 4.60 3.52 -4.70
C ALA A 186 5.80 2.96 -5.48
N ARG A 187 5.61 2.71 -6.79
CA ARG A 187 6.68 2.27 -7.69
C ARG A 187 6.37 2.58 -9.15
N GLY A 188 7.38 2.45 -10.01
CA GLY A 188 7.23 2.50 -11.47
C GLY A 188 7.12 3.92 -12.06
N ASP A 189 7.09 3.99 -13.39
CA ASP A 189 6.94 5.22 -14.18
C ASP A 189 5.90 5.02 -15.31
N PRO A 190 4.71 5.65 -15.26
CA PRO A 190 4.26 6.60 -14.23
C PRO A 190 4.04 5.93 -12.88
N VAL A 191 4.11 6.73 -11.81
CA VAL A 191 4.05 6.24 -10.43
C VAL A 191 2.72 5.54 -10.14
N PHE A 192 2.80 4.24 -9.84
CA PHE A 192 1.70 3.45 -9.31
C PHE A 192 1.73 3.51 -7.79
N TYR A 193 0.57 3.66 -7.16
CA TYR A 193 0.43 3.71 -5.71
C TYR A 193 -0.46 2.58 -5.18
N SER A 194 -0.06 2.01 -4.05
CA SER A 194 -0.90 1.14 -3.24
C SER A 194 -2.11 1.89 -2.66
N TRP A 195 -3.03 1.16 -2.04
CA TRP A 195 -3.95 1.75 -1.08
C TRP A 195 -3.20 2.28 0.14
N HIS A 196 -3.83 3.15 0.93
CA HIS A 196 -3.31 3.50 2.25
C HIS A 196 -3.51 2.31 3.20
N SER A 197 -2.58 2.15 4.15
CA SER A 197 -2.76 1.20 5.25
C SER A 197 -3.98 1.58 6.10
N LYS A 198 -4.43 0.65 6.96
CA LYS A 198 -5.28 1.05 8.09
C LYS A 198 -4.47 1.94 9.04
N PRO A 199 -5.11 2.92 9.71
CA PRO A 199 -4.40 3.77 10.64
C PRO A 199 -3.93 2.99 11.87
N LYS A 200 -2.75 3.34 12.37
CA LYS A 200 -2.20 2.86 13.65
C LYS A 200 -1.85 4.03 14.53
N PHE A 201 -2.07 3.86 15.82
CA PHE A 201 -1.97 4.93 16.79
C PHE A 201 -0.84 4.70 17.77
N VAL A 202 -0.20 5.80 18.10
CA VAL A 202 0.74 5.93 19.19
C VAL A 202 0.04 6.78 20.25
N TRP A 203 -0.02 6.25 21.45
CA TRP A 203 -0.81 6.80 22.55
C TRP A 203 0.07 7.58 23.52
N SER A 204 -0.47 8.67 24.05
CA SER A 204 0.10 9.37 25.20
C SER A 204 -0.86 9.24 26.39
N GLY A 205 -0.32 8.88 27.55
CA GLY A 205 -1.07 8.90 28.81
C GLY A 205 -1.12 10.30 29.44
N ASP A 206 -0.30 11.23 28.97
CA ASP A 206 -0.15 12.56 29.56
C ASP A 206 -1.34 13.45 29.23
N ILE A 207 -2.00 13.94 30.27
CA ILE A 207 -3.07 14.93 30.15
C ILE A 207 -2.47 16.24 29.64
N ASN A 208 -2.80 16.63 28.40
CA ASN A 208 -2.39 17.91 27.82
C ASN A 208 -3.50 18.96 28.01
N SER A 209 -3.11 20.20 28.34
CA SER A 209 -4.01 21.36 28.46
C SER A 209 -4.85 21.67 27.21
N ALA A 210 -4.44 21.25 26.02
CA ALA A 210 -5.18 21.51 24.78
C ALA A 210 -6.36 20.56 24.56
N ALA A 211 -6.23 19.30 24.98
CA ALA A 211 -7.21 18.23 24.85
C ALA A 211 -6.95 17.14 25.89
N SER A 212 -7.96 16.80 26.68
CA SER A 212 -7.86 15.80 27.73
C SER A 212 -9.10 14.91 27.78
N LEU A 213 -8.88 13.66 28.18
CA LEU A 213 -9.89 12.65 28.45
C LEU A 213 -9.76 12.21 29.90
N THR A 214 -10.86 12.29 30.63
CA THR A 214 -10.98 11.81 32.01
C THR A 214 -12.01 10.68 32.11
N VAL A 215 -11.83 9.80 33.10
CA VAL A 215 -12.68 8.63 33.32
C VAL A 215 -13.37 8.77 34.68
N SER A 216 -14.67 8.49 34.74
CA SER A 216 -15.46 8.51 35.98
C SER A 216 -16.35 7.27 36.08
N PRO A 217 -16.31 6.52 37.20
CA PRO A 217 -15.38 6.67 38.31
C PRO A 217 -13.93 6.38 37.90
N ASP A 218 -12.95 7.06 38.52
CA ASP A 218 -11.53 6.80 38.24
C ASP A 218 -11.10 5.50 38.97
N SER A 219 -11.19 4.38 38.25
CA SER A 219 -10.91 3.05 38.79
C SER A 219 -10.01 2.26 37.84
N VAL A 220 -9.09 1.49 38.40
CA VAL A 220 -8.19 0.61 37.64
C VAL A 220 -8.94 -0.57 37.01
N GLN A 221 -10.08 -0.95 37.59
CA GLN A 221 -10.96 -2.02 37.11
C GLN A 221 -12.42 -1.58 37.10
N HIS A 222 -13.14 -1.95 36.05
CA HIS A 222 -14.56 -1.66 35.90
C HIS A 222 -15.36 -2.94 35.72
N PHE A 223 -16.40 -3.10 36.56
CA PHE A 223 -17.30 -4.25 36.54
C PHE A 223 -18.50 -4.00 35.63
N THR A 224 -19.07 -5.07 35.07
CA THR A 224 -20.13 -5.05 34.05
C THR A 224 -21.50 -4.47 34.49
N LYS A 225 -21.60 -3.87 35.68
CA LYS A 225 -22.85 -3.29 36.21
C LYS A 225 -22.73 -1.81 36.57
N THR A 226 -21.54 -1.22 36.54
CA THR A 226 -21.33 0.20 36.81
C THR A 226 -21.03 0.94 35.50
N PRO A 227 -21.86 1.91 35.08
CA PRO A 227 -21.58 2.68 33.88
C PRO A 227 -20.28 3.47 34.05
N VAL A 228 -19.52 3.60 32.96
CA VAL A 228 -18.28 4.37 32.92
C VAL A 228 -18.51 5.60 32.04
N SER A 229 -18.21 6.77 32.58
CA SER A 229 -18.30 8.04 31.87
C SER A 229 -16.91 8.49 31.43
N LEU A 230 -16.79 8.82 30.15
CA LEU A 230 -15.60 9.35 29.51
C LEU A 230 -15.85 10.80 29.12
N SER A 231 -15.15 11.74 29.74
CA SER A 231 -15.37 13.18 29.53
C SER A 231 -14.19 13.83 28.82
N CYS A 232 -14.47 14.48 27.69
CA CYS A 232 -13.49 15.25 26.93
C CYS A 232 -13.51 16.73 27.34
N GLU A 233 -12.32 17.29 27.58
CA GLU A 233 -12.14 18.71 27.86
C GLU A 233 -11.00 19.30 27.00
N GLY A 234 -11.13 20.57 26.62
CA GLY A 234 -10.12 21.27 25.85
C GLY A 234 -10.69 22.48 25.11
N ASN A 235 -9.97 22.98 24.11
CA ASN A 235 -10.34 24.21 23.40
C ASN A 235 -11.39 24.01 22.28
N SER A 236 -11.94 22.81 22.14
CA SER A 236 -12.99 22.51 21.17
C SER A 236 -14.36 22.40 21.84
N THR A 237 -15.40 22.78 21.12
CA THR A 237 -16.81 22.63 21.53
C THR A 237 -17.41 21.32 21.06
N GLU A 238 -16.81 20.66 20.06
CA GLU A 238 -17.29 19.42 19.47
C GLU A 238 -16.25 18.31 19.68
N TRP A 239 -16.50 17.47 20.68
CA TRP A 239 -15.68 16.30 21.00
C TRP A 239 -16.41 15.02 20.66
N ARG A 240 -15.64 14.03 20.20
CA ARG A 240 -16.12 12.65 20.08
C ARG A 240 -15.17 11.71 20.80
N VAL A 241 -15.75 10.72 21.46
CA VAL A 241 -15.00 9.62 22.08
C VAL A 241 -14.87 8.48 21.09
N ARG A 242 -13.63 8.04 20.91
CA ARG A 242 -13.22 6.93 20.05
C ARG A 242 -12.70 5.77 20.89
N MET A 243 -12.73 4.58 20.30
CA MET A 243 -12.17 3.39 20.93
C MET A 243 -11.56 2.45 19.90
N PHE A 244 -10.41 1.84 20.24
CA PHE A 244 -9.86 0.68 19.55
C PHE A 244 -10.05 -0.57 20.39
N SER A 245 -10.85 -1.51 19.90
CA SER A 245 -10.90 -2.88 20.43
C SER A 245 -9.89 -3.76 19.71
N LYS A 246 -9.33 -4.77 20.38
CA LYS A 246 -8.59 -5.84 19.69
C LYS A 246 -9.59 -6.70 18.89
N PRO A 247 -9.33 -7.03 17.59
CA PRO A 247 -8.10 -6.83 16.82
C PRO A 247 -8.08 -5.56 15.94
N ASP A 248 -7.98 -4.37 16.54
CA ASP A 248 -7.85 -3.05 15.90
C ASP A 248 -9.10 -2.53 15.16
N TYR A 249 -10.29 -2.80 15.69
CA TYR A 249 -11.52 -2.17 15.20
C TYR A 249 -11.74 -0.81 15.86
N LEU A 250 -11.94 0.21 15.03
CA LEU A 250 -12.28 1.57 15.45
C LEU A 250 -13.79 1.68 15.71
N TYR A 251 -14.16 2.10 16.91
CA TYR A 251 -15.53 2.30 17.34
C TYR A 251 -15.78 3.74 17.79
N HIS A 252 -17.07 4.08 17.81
CA HIS A 252 -17.60 5.36 18.26
C HIS A 252 -18.41 5.18 19.53
N CYS A 253 -18.49 6.22 20.36
CA CYS A 253 -19.37 6.21 21.52
C CYS A 253 -20.83 5.85 21.18
N SER A 254 -21.37 6.27 20.03
CA SER A 254 -22.74 5.95 19.60
C SER A 254 -23.02 4.44 19.50
N ILE A 255 -21.98 3.61 19.35
CA ILE A 255 -22.08 2.14 19.34
C ILE A 255 -21.90 1.56 20.76
N LEU A 256 -21.10 2.23 21.59
CA LEU A 256 -20.68 1.76 22.91
C LEU A 256 -21.64 2.18 24.03
N GLY A 257 -22.40 3.26 23.81
CA GLY A 257 -23.23 3.90 24.81
C GLY A 257 -23.88 5.17 24.28
N THR A 258 -23.84 6.25 25.06
CA THR A 258 -24.56 7.50 24.73
C THR A 258 -23.66 8.72 24.93
N MET A 259 -23.61 9.59 23.92
CA MET A 259 -22.95 10.90 23.99
C MET A 259 -23.93 11.95 24.52
N ILE A 260 -23.53 12.72 25.54
CA ILE A 260 -24.19 13.93 26.01
C ILE A 260 -23.13 15.03 26.13
N GLY A 261 -23.20 16.04 25.26
CA GLY A 261 -22.15 17.04 25.15
C GLY A 261 -20.80 16.41 24.81
N SER A 262 -19.78 16.68 25.61
CA SER A 262 -18.43 16.10 25.49
C SER A 262 -18.23 14.81 26.31
N THR A 263 -19.30 14.27 26.91
CA THR A 263 -19.24 13.08 27.77
C THR A 263 -19.88 11.88 27.07
N CYS A 264 -19.16 10.76 27.03
CA CYS A 264 -19.65 9.46 26.60
C CYS A 264 -19.92 8.56 27.81
N THR A 265 -21.17 8.15 28.01
CA THR A 265 -21.51 7.13 29.01
C THR A 265 -21.53 5.76 28.35
N ILE A 266 -20.56 4.91 28.69
CA ILE A 266 -20.45 3.53 28.20
C ILE A 266 -21.45 2.65 28.93
N THR A 267 -22.30 1.97 28.15
CA THR A 267 -23.29 1.01 28.66
C THR A 267 -23.07 -0.40 28.13
N SER A 268 -22.22 -0.57 27.11
CA SER A 268 -21.92 -1.86 26.51
C SER A 268 -20.67 -2.49 27.13
N TYR A 269 -20.89 -3.57 27.89
CA TYR A 269 -19.87 -4.25 28.69
C TYR A 269 -18.98 -5.24 27.91
N ARG A 270 -19.06 -5.24 26.58
CA ARG A 270 -18.33 -6.19 25.72
C ARG A 270 -17.05 -5.61 25.11
N PHE A 271 -16.69 -4.39 25.48
CA PHE A 271 -15.64 -3.65 24.81
C PHE A 271 -14.52 -3.27 25.79
N SER A 272 -13.41 -4.01 25.71
CA SER A 272 -12.13 -3.63 26.31
C SER A 272 -11.23 -3.05 25.22
N GLY A 273 -10.53 -1.96 25.52
CA GLY A 273 -9.78 -1.26 24.50
C GLY A 273 -9.16 0.05 24.97
N VAL A 274 -8.56 0.74 24.01
CA VAL A 274 -7.97 2.07 24.22
C VAL A 274 -8.97 3.13 23.79
N PHE A 275 -9.21 4.12 24.64
CA PHE A 275 -10.15 5.21 24.44
C PHE A 275 -9.43 6.55 24.37
N TRP A 276 -9.88 7.44 23.51
CA TRP A 276 -9.37 8.81 23.37
C TRP A 276 -10.47 9.73 22.82
N CYS A 277 -10.26 11.04 22.93
CA CYS A 277 -11.11 12.06 22.34
C CYS A 277 -10.49 12.60 21.05
N GLU A 278 -11.35 12.91 20.08
CA GLU A 278 -11.00 13.64 18.87
C GLU A 278 -11.84 14.91 18.77
N SER A 279 -11.24 15.99 18.26
CA SER A 279 -11.96 17.22 17.91
C SER A 279 -12.14 17.35 16.40
N GLU A 280 -13.10 18.19 15.98
CA GLU A 280 -13.23 18.57 14.56
C GLU A 280 -12.04 19.38 14.02
N THR A 281 -11.25 19.99 14.92
CA THR A 281 -10.04 20.75 14.60
C THR A 281 -8.81 19.85 14.43
N GLY A 282 -9.00 18.53 14.45
CA GLY A 282 -7.92 17.56 14.21
C GLY A 282 -7.07 17.24 15.44
N GLN A 283 -7.53 17.56 16.65
CA GLN A 283 -6.81 17.29 17.89
C GLN A 283 -7.14 15.91 18.44
N PHE A 284 -6.15 15.31 19.13
CA PHE A 284 -6.30 14.09 19.92
C PHE A 284 -6.02 14.42 21.39
N SER A 285 -6.80 13.85 22.31
CA SER A 285 -6.49 13.87 23.74
C SER A 285 -5.44 12.82 24.12
N ASN A 286 -5.10 12.76 25.42
CA ASN A 286 -4.53 11.55 26.00
C ASN A 286 -5.45 10.34 25.76
N ALA A 287 -4.86 9.15 25.87
CA ALA A 287 -5.58 7.90 25.75
C ALA A 287 -5.55 7.13 27.06
N VAL A 288 -6.60 6.35 27.29
CA VAL A 288 -6.75 5.48 28.47
C VAL A 288 -7.07 4.07 28.01
N ASN A 289 -6.45 3.07 28.63
CA ASN A 289 -6.73 1.67 28.36
C ASN A 289 -7.69 1.13 29.42
N ILE A 290 -8.90 0.74 29.01
CA ILE A 290 -9.95 0.25 29.91
C ILE A 290 -10.20 -1.22 29.61
N THR A 291 -10.13 -2.03 30.65
CA THR A 291 -10.49 -3.46 30.61
C THR A 291 -11.76 -3.67 31.41
N MET A 292 -12.75 -4.32 30.79
CA MET A 292 -14.02 -4.67 31.45
C MET A 292 -13.98 -6.14 31.85
N GLU A 293 -14.23 -6.42 33.12
CA GLU A 293 -14.24 -7.79 33.66
C GLU A 293 -15.68 -8.23 33.96
N CYS A 294 -16.08 -9.40 33.46
CA CYS A 294 -17.34 -10.03 33.81
C CYS A 294 -17.28 -10.55 35.25
N GLU A 295 -18.17 -10.06 36.12
CA GLU A 295 -18.42 -10.71 37.41
C GLU A 295 -19.02 -12.11 37.17
N PHE A 296 -18.38 -13.13 37.74
CA PHE A 296 -18.91 -14.50 37.83
C PHE A 296 -19.58 -14.73 39.19
#